data_AF-A0A847H5J0-F1
#
_entry.id   AF-A0A847H5J0-F1
#
_cell.length_a   1.000
_cell.length_b   1.000
_cell.length_c   1.000
_cell.angle_alpha   90.00
_cell.angle_beta   90.00
_cell.angle_gamma   90.00
#
_symmetry.space_group_name_H-M   'P 1'
#
loop_
_entity.id
_entity.type
_entity.pdbx_description
1 polymer ?
#
loop_
_entity_poly.entity_id
_entity_poly.type
_entity_poly.pdbx_seq_one_letter_code
_entity_poly.pdbx_strand_id
1 'polypeptide(L)'
;MLEIKVGEHWIENIAGLQVNMDTLLTAWLAMGGIILAAFVITRKLDIVPDSAQSISELIMEFIEGIVKGEMGERGLKHAPLIASLFLFILFANLEGQLPWRLYHAPRGEFASPTNDINTTLGLALVVLVYYIGA
;
A
#
# COMPACT_ATOMS: atom_id res chain seq x y z
N MET A 1 6.96 -32.90 0.36
CA MET A 1 6.33 -31.65 0.80
C MET A 1 7.45 -30.84 1.41
N LEU A 2 7.92 -29.78 0.73
CA LEU A 2 8.92 -28.88 1.32
C LEU A 2 8.26 -28.24 2.54
N GLU A 3 8.84 -28.42 3.73
CA GLU A 3 8.41 -27.71 4.94
C GLU A 3 8.79 -26.24 4.79
N ILE A 4 7.98 -25.47 4.07
CA ILE A 4 8.13 -24.02 4.05
C ILE A 4 7.73 -23.52 5.43
N LYS A 5 8.73 -23.12 6.22
CA LYS A 5 8.49 -22.45 7.49
C LYS A 5 7.85 -21.10 7.19
N VAL A 6 6.63 -20.91 7.67
CA VAL A 6 5.94 -19.62 7.63
C VAL A 6 6.85 -18.56 8.25
N GLY A 7 7.25 -17.54 7.49
CA GLY A 7 8.19 -16.50 7.90
C GLY A 7 9.60 -16.58 7.32
N GLU A 8 9.87 -17.44 6.34
CA GLU A 8 11.11 -17.33 5.54
C GLU A 8 11.03 -16.17 4.53
N HIS A 9 12.02 -15.28 4.60
CA HIS A 9 12.17 -14.15 3.69
C HIS A 9 13.34 -14.34 2.73
N TRP A 10 13.23 -13.73 1.55
CA TRP A 10 14.35 -13.62 0.63
C TRP A 10 15.27 -12.49 1.07
N ILE A 11 16.20 -12.80 1.98
CA ILE A 11 17.15 -11.81 2.50
C ILE A 11 18.36 -11.68 1.58
N GLU A 12 18.62 -10.47 1.10
CA GLU A 12 19.84 -10.10 0.39
C GLU A 12 20.62 -9.02 1.14
N ASN A 13 21.94 -8.98 0.94
CA ASN A 13 22.77 -7.92 1.47
C ASN A 13 22.96 -6.82 0.42
N ILE A 14 22.33 -5.67 0.64
CA ILE A 14 22.44 -4.50 -0.22
C ILE A 14 23.16 -3.40 0.56
N ALA A 15 24.33 -2.98 0.08
CA ALA A 15 25.13 -1.92 0.69
C ALA A 15 25.44 -2.14 2.20
N GLY A 16 25.57 -3.40 2.63
CA GLY A 16 25.82 -3.76 4.04
C GLY A 16 24.56 -3.96 4.87
N LEU A 17 23.37 -3.71 4.32
CA LEU A 17 22.08 -3.87 4.99
C LEU A 17 21.39 -5.17 4.53
N GLN A 18 20.79 -5.89 5.47
CA GLN A 18 19.94 -7.04 5.17
C GLN A 18 18.55 -6.53 4.77
N VAL A 19 18.12 -6.89 3.56
CA VAL A 19 16.86 -6.44 2.97
C VAL A 19 16.04 -7.64 2.54
N ASN A 20 14.77 -7.65 2.93
CA ASN A 20 13.79 -8.65 2.51
C ASN A 20 13.28 -8.29 1.11
N MET A 21 13.85 -8.95 0.08
CA MET A 21 13.58 -8.67 -1.32
C MET A 21 12.17 -9.04 -1.75
N ASP A 22 11.62 -10.11 -1.19
CA ASP A 22 10.23 -10.52 -1.35
C ASP A 22 9.27 -9.40 -0.95
N THR A 23 9.42 -8.86 0.27
CA THR A 23 8.63 -7.74 0.77
C THR A 23 8.82 -6.47 -0.05
N LEU A 24 10.07 -6.17 -0.42
CA LEU A 24 10.39 -4.95 -1.18
C LEU A 24 9.72 -4.97 -2.57
N LEU A 25 9.79 -6.11 -3.26
CA LEU A 25 9.23 -6.27 -4.60
C LEU A 25 7.70 -6.18 -4.60
N THR A 26 7.02 -6.85 -3.66
CA THR A 26 5.55 -6.78 -3.55
C THR A 26 5.09 -5.40 -3.10
N ALA A 27 5.83 -4.73 -2.20
CA ALA A 27 5.56 -3.33 -1.86
C ALA A 27 5.70 -2.39 -3.07
N TRP A 28 6.72 -2.59 -3.91
CA TRP A 28 6.90 -1.81 -5.14
C TRP A 28 5.83 -2.09 -6.18
N LEU A 29 5.37 -3.34 -6.28
CA LEU A 29 4.26 -3.69 -7.15
C LEU A 29 2.97 -2.98 -6.70
N ALA A 30 2.67 -3.01 -5.41
CA ALA A 30 1.53 -2.30 -4.84
C ALA A 30 1.58 -0.79 -5.11
N MET A 31 2.72 -0.16 -4.78
CA MET A 31 2.90 1.28 -5.02
C MET A 31 2.82 1.61 -6.51
N GLY A 32 3.48 0.82 -7.37
CA GLY A 32 3.47 1.00 -8.80
C GLY A 32 2.05 0.89 -9.39
N GLY A 33 1.26 -0.09 -8.93
CA GLY A 33 -0.13 -0.26 -9.32
C GLY A 33 -1.00 0.94 -8.96
N ILE A 34 -0.90 1.42 -7.71
CA ILE A 34 -1.66 2.60 -7.24
C ILE A 34 -1.26 3.86 -8.00
N ILE A 35 0.05 4.13 -8.12
CA ILE A 35 0.56 5.32 -8.81
C ILE A 35 0.16 5.30 -10.29
N LEU A 36 0.26 4.15 -10.95
CA LEU A 36 -0.13 4.00 -12.35
C LEU A 36 -1.64 4.22 -12.52
N ALA A 37 -2.47 3.62 -11.66
CA ALA A 37 -3.92 3.80 -11.70
C ALA A 37 -4.30 5.27 -11.48
N ALA A 38 -3.76 5.91 -10.44
CA ALA A 38 -3.99 7.32 -10.15
C ALA A 38 -3.54 8.21 -11.32
N PHE A 39 -2.35 7.96 -11.88
CA PHE A 39 -1.84 8.70 -13.03
C PHE A 39 -2.75 8.54 -14.26
N VAL A 40 -3.18 7.32 -14.59
CA VAL A 40 -4.05 7.08 -15.75
C VAL A 40 -5.40 7.77 -15.58
N ILE A 41 -6.02 7.67 -14.40
CA ILE A 41 -7.34 8.26 -14.11
C ILE A 41 -7.26 9.80 -14.13
N THR A 42 -6.22 10.39 -13.54
CA THR A 42 -6.11 11.85 -13.41
C THR A 42 -5.61 12.58 -14.67
N ARG A 43 -5.24 11.86 -15.74
CA ARG A 43 -4.75 12.48 -16.98
C ARG A 43 -5.79 13.32 -17.71
N LYS A 44 -7.07 12.98 -17.59
CA LYS A 44 -8.19 13.70 -18.20
C LYS A 44 -9.38 13.63 -17.26
N LEU A 45 -9.56 14.67 -16.46
CA LEU A 45 -10.72 14.82 -15.58
C LEU A 45 -11.79 15.60 -16.33
N ASP A 46 -12.97 15.01 -16.42
CA ASP A 46 -14.14 15.63 -17.03
C ASP A 46 -15.15 16.05 -15.95
N ILE A 47 -15.96 17.07 -16.24
CA ILE A 47 -17.03 17.53 -15.33
C ILE A 47 -18.11 16.46 -15.15
N VAL A 48 -18.39 15.69 -16.21
CA VAL A 48 -19.22 14.49 -16.16
C VAL A 48 -18.26 13.31 -16.12
N PRO A 49 -18.05 12.67 -14.96
CA PRO A 49 -17.02 11.67 -14.80
C PRO A 49 -17.36 10.40 -15.58
N ASP A 50 -16.33 9.75 -16.12
CA ASP A 50 -16.46 8.39 -16.60
C ASP A 50 -16.53 7.40 -15.42
N SER A 51 -16.67 6.10 -15.71
CA SER A 51 -16.79 5.09 -14.66
C SER A 51 -15.54 4.97 -13.78
N ALA A 52 -14.33 5.20 -14.31
CA ALA A 52 -13.09 5.06 -13.56
C ALA A 52 -12.87 6.27 -12.64
N GLN A 53 -13.11 7.48 -13.16
CA GLN A 53 -13.12 8.71 -12.37
C GLN A 53 -14.16 8.61 -11.25
N SER A 54 -15.39 8.18 -11.55
CA SER A 54 -16.46 8.02 -10.55
C SER A 54 -16.07 7.09 -9.39
N ILE A 55 -15.40 5.97 -9.67
CA ILE A 55 -14.92 5.05 -8.62
C ILE A 55 -13.83 5.71 -7.78
N SER A 56 -12.90 6.43 -8.41
CA SER A 56 -11.82 7.11 -7.69
C SER A 56 -12.34 8.25 -6.80
N GLU A 57 -13.33 9.00 -7.29
CA GLU A 57 -14.00 10.07 -6.53
C GLU A 57 -14.76 9.47 -5.35
N LEU A 58 -15.50 8.37 -5.55
CA LEU A 58 -16.20 7.68 -4.47
C LEU A 58 -15.25 7.22 -3.35
N ILE A 59 -14.06 6.70 -3.71
CA ILE A 59 -13.07 6.29 -2.71
C ILE A 59 -12.56 7.52 -1.93
N MET A 60 -12.28 8.62 -2.62
CA MET A 60 -11.83 9.85 -1.97
C MET A 60 -12.91 10.46 -1.06
N GLU A 61 -14.16 10.52 -1.52
CA GLU A 61 -15.30 10.97 -0.72
C GLU A 61 -15.50 10.11 0.52
N PHE A 62 -15.34 8.79 0.41
CA PHE A 62 -15.39 7.88 1.56
C PHE A 62 -14.31 8.19 2.59
N ILE A 63 -13.06 8.40 2.15
CA ILE A 63 -11.94 8.73 3.03
C ILE A 63 -12.14 10.10 3.68
N GLU A 64 -12.51 11.12 2.89
CA GLU A 64 -12.81 12.46 3.41
C GLU A 64 -13.97 12.44 4.41
N GLY A 65 -14.99 11.61 4.18
CA GLY A 65 -16.09 11.38 5.10
C GLY A 65 -15.63 10.83 6.45
N ILE A 66 -14.75 9.83 6.46
CA ILE A 66 -14.13 9.31 7.69
C ILE A 66 -13.33 10.41 8.38
N VAL A 67 -12.46 11.11 7.65
CA VAL A 67 -11.60 12.15 8.23
C VAL A 67 -12.43 13.28 8.82
N LYS A 68 -13.47 13.73 8.12
CA LYS A 68 -14.36 14.77 8.62
C LYS A 68 -15.19 14.30 9.81
N GLY A 69 -15.63 13.03 9.82
CA GLY A 69 -16.35 12.43 10.94
C GLY A 69 -15.53 12.36 12.22
N GLU A 70 -14.26 11.94 12.12
CA GLU A 70 -13.39 11.70 13.27
C GLU A 70 -12.60 12.95 13.70
N MET A 71 -12.21 13.82 12.76
CA MET A 71 -11.29 14.95 12.99
C MET A 71 -11.90 16.33 12.67
N GLY A 72 -13.15 16.37 12.17
CA GLY A 72 -13.83 17.60 11.75
C GLY A 72 -13.27 18.20 10.46
N GLU A 73 -13.84 19.35 10.04
CA GLU A 73 -13.49 20.04 8.78
C GLU A 73 -11.98 20.35 8.65
N ARG A 74 -11.35 20.75 9.77
CA ARG A 74 -9.91 21.07 9.82
C ARG A 74 -9.03 19.83 9.64
N GLY A 75 -9.56 18.64 9.90
CA GLY A 75 -8.87 17.37 9.74
C GLY A 75 -8.64 16.99 8.28
N LEU A 76 -9.39 17.57 7.32
CA LEU A 76 -9.26 17.28 5.89
C LEU A 76 -7.84 17.56 5.35
N LYS A 77 -7.05 18.41 6.02
CA LYS A 77 -5.62 18.60 5.69
C LYS A 77 -4.79 17.29 5.78
N HIS A 78 -5.26 16.30 6.54
CA HIS A 78 -4.63 15.00 6.72
C HIS A 78 -5.14 13.94 5.73
N ALA A 79 -6.21 14.22 4.98
CA ALA A 79 -6.83 13.28 4.07
C ALA A 79 -5.86 12.69 3.03
N PRO A 80 -4.90 13.44 2.44
CA PRO A 80 -3.95 12.85 1.49
C PRO A 80 -3.07 11.74 2.09
N LEU A 81 -2.59 11.91 3.33
CA LEU A 81 -1.80 10.88 3.99
C LEU A 81 -2.66 9.66 4.31
N ILE A 82 -3.85 9.89 4.89
CA ILE A 82 -4.78 8.82 5.27
C ILE A 82 -5.21 8.03 4.02
N ALA A 83 -5.50 8.73 2.92
CA ALA A 83 -5.82 8.12 1.63
C ALA A 83 -4.69 7.26 1.10
N SER A 84 -3.45 7.76 1.14
CA SER A 84 -2.27 7.00 0.68
C SER A 84 -2.07 5.71 1.48
N LEU A 85 -2.22 5.77 2.81
CA LEU A 85 -2.12 4.61 3.70
C LEU A 85 -3.25 3.62 3.44
N PHE A 86 -4.49 4.12 3.32
CA PHE A 86 -5.66 3.30 3.04
C PHE A 86 -5.50 2.54 1.74
N LEU A 87 -5.19 3.25 0.64
CA LEU A 87 -5.02 2.66 -0.68
C LEU A 87 -3.86 1.66 -0.72
N PHE A 88 -2.72 2.01 -0.11
CA PHE A 88 -1.58 1.11 -0.03
C PHE A 88 -1.92 -0.18 0.71
N ILE A 89 -2.49 -0.09 1.92
CA ILE A 89 -2.83 -1.26 2.74
C ILE A 89 -3.90 -2.10 2.04
N LEU A 90 -4.92 -1.47 1.46
CA LEU A 90 -5.98 -2.16 0.71
C LEU A 90 -5.38 -2.94 -0.46
N PHE A 91 -4.61 -2.28 -1.32
CA PHE A 91 -4.03 -2.91 -2.49
C PHE A 91 -3.02 -4.00 -2.11
N ALA A 92 -2.16 -3.75 -1.13
CA ALA A 92 -1.20 -4.74 -0.63
C ALA A 92 -1.90 -6.02 -0.14
N ASN A 93 -2.98 -5.87 0.63
CA ASN A 93 -3.73 -7.01 1.15
C ASN A 93 -4.47 -7.78 0.04
N LEU A 94 -5.00 -7.07 -0.96
CA LEU A 94 -5.64 -7.69 -2.13
C LEU A 94 -4.60 -8.39 -3.02
N GLU A 95 -3.46 -7.76 -3.24
CA GLU A 95 -2.32 -8.33 -3.96
C GLU A 95 -1.85 -9.62 -3.29
N GLY A 96 -1.84 -9.69 -1.96
CA GLY A 96 -1.50 -10.91 -1.22
C GLY A 96 -2.39 -12.12 -1.53
N GLN A 97 -3.59 -11.92 -2.07
CA GLN A 97 -4.52 -13.00 -2.48
C GLN A 97 -4.26 -13.50 -3.91
N LEU A 98 -3.35 -12.87 -4.66
CA LEU A 98 -2.93 -13.37 -5.96
C LEU A 98 -2.27 -14.76 -5.82
N PRO A 99 -2.31 -15.60 -6.89
CA PRO A 99 -1.75 -16.95 -6.85
C PRO A 99 -0.22 -16.94 -6.93
N TRP A 100 0.43 -16.33 -5.94
CA TRP A 100 1.88 -16.16 -5.85
C TRP A 100 2.66 -17.47 -5.90
N ARG A 101 2.04 -18.57 -5.46
CA ARG A 101 2.58 -19.93 -5.55
C ARG A 101 2.88 -20.41 -6.98
N LEU A 102 2.33 -19.76 -8.00
CA LEU A 102 2.68 -20.05 -9.40
C LEU A 102 4.07 -19.51 -9.77
N TYR A 103 4.55 -18.51 -9.04
CA TYR A 103 5.85 -17.87 -9.27
C TYR A 103 6.82 -18.29 -8.16
N HIS A 104 7.96 -18.86 -8.57
CA HIS A 104 8.95 -19.36 -7.62
C HIS A 104 10.00 -18.28 -7.37
N ALA A 105 10.06 -17.76 -6.14
CA ALA A 105 11.16 -16.93 -5.69
C ALA A 105 12.42 -17.79 -5.42
N PRO A 106 13.64 -17.22 -5.47
CA PRO A 106 14.86 -17.94 -5.12
C PRO A 106 14.87 -18.50 -3.69
N ARG A 107 14.19 -17.81 -2.75
CA ARG A 107 13.94 -18.20 -1.35
C ARG A 107 12.62 -17.57 -0.89
N GLY A 108 11.95 -18.18 0.08
CA GLY A 108 10.65 -17.70 0.59
C GLY A 108 9.49 -17.81 -0.42
N GLU A 109 8.37 -17.17 -0.10
CA GLU A 109 7.20 -17.05 -0.98
C GLU A 109 6.84 -15.57 -1.15
N PHE A 110 6.39 -15.18 -2.35
CA PHE A 110 5.77 -13.86 -2.50
C PHE A 110 4.44 -13.84 -1.75
N ALA A 111 4.23 -12.80 -0.97
CA ALA A 111 3.01 -12.57 -0.23
C ALA A 111 2.76 -11.06 -0.10
N SER A 112 1.65 -10.69 0.55
CA SER A 112 1.38 -9.28 0.85
C SER A 112 2.59 -8.66 1.57
N PRO A 113 3.02 -7.44 1.20
CA PRO A 113 4.09 -6.76 1.91
C PRO A 113 3.73 -6.48 3.37
N THR A 114 2.44 -6.46 3.73
CA THR A 114 1.96 -6.31 5.12
C THR A 114 2.16 -7.54 6.00
N ASN A 115 2.56 -8.69 5.43
CA ASN A 115 2.94 -9.86 6.21
C ASN A 115 4.30 -9.70 6.90
N ASP A 116 5.12 -8.77 6.42
CA ASP A 116 6.40 -8.44 7.04
C ASP A 116 6.21 -7.34 8.09
N ILE A 117 6.82 -7.56 9.26
CA ILE A 117 6.81 -6.60 10.36
C ILE A 117 7.48 -5.27 9.96
N ASN A 118 8.47 -5.31 9.06
CA ASN A 118 9.16 -4.11 8.58
C ASN A 118 8.19 -3.14 7.89
N THR A 119 7.26 -3.65 7.09
CA THR A 119 6.25 -2.82 6.40
C THR A 119 5.28 -2.22 7.40
N THR A 120 4.71 -3.04 8.29
CA THR A 120 3.71 -2.55 9.26
C THR A 120 4.31 -1.57 10.27
N LEU A 121 5.51 -1.84 10.79
CA LEU A 121 6.26 -0.91 11.63
C LEU A 121 6.65 0.35 10.86
N GLY A 122 7.11 0.23 9.62
CA GLY A 122 7.46 1.38 8.78
C GLY A 122 6.28 2.34 8.61
N LEU A 123 5.11 1.82 8.26
CA LEU A 123 3.89 2.63 8.15
C LEU A 123 3.49 3.26 9.50
N ALA A 124 3.57 2.50 10.59
CA ALA A 124 3.27 3.00 11.93
C ALA A 124 4.21 4.15 12.34
N LEU A 125 5.50 4.04 12.02
CA LEU A 125 6.49 5.08 12.28
C LEU A 125 6.24 6.33 11.43
N VAL A 126 5.86 6.18 10.15
CA VAL A 126 5.48 7.31 9.29
C VAL A 126 4.30 8.07 9.92
N VAL A 127 3.26 7.37 10.35
CA VAL A 127 2.10 7.99 11.01
C VAL A 127 2.51 8.66 12.33
N LEU A 128 3.33 8.00 13.14
CA LEU A 128 3.79 8.54 14.42
C LEU A 128 4.58 9.84 14.22
N VAL A 129 5.55 9.85 13.30
CA VAL A 129 6.36 11.04 13.00
C VAL A 129 5.49 12.15 12.45
N TYR A 130 4.56 11.84 11.55
CA TYR A 130 3.63 12.81 11.01
C TYR A 130 2.76 13.43 12.11
N TYR A 131 2.20 12.61 13.00
CA TYR A 131 1.35 13.06 14.09
C TYR A 131 2.09 13.99 15.07
N ILE A 132 3.34 13.68 15.39
CA ILE A 132 4.16 14.52 16.28
C ILE A 132 4.51 15.87 15.62
N GLY A 133 4.64 15.91 14.29
CA GLY A 133 5.01 17.11 13.56
C GLY A 133 3.86 18.01 13.08
N ALA A 134 2.60 17.55 13.15
CA ALA A 134 1.43 18.18 12.51
C ALA A 134 0.58 19.06 13.45
#